data_AF-A0A1F3A170-F1
#
_entry.id   AF-A0A1F3A170-F1
#
_cell.length_a   1.000
_cell.length_b   1.000
_cell.length_c   1.000
_cell.angle_alpha   90.00
_cell.angle_beta   90.00
_cell.angle_gamma   90.00
#
_symmetry.space_group_name_H-M   'P 1'
#
loop_
_entity.id
_entity.type
_entity.pdbx_description
1 polymer ?
#
loop_
_entity_poly.entity_id
_entity_poly.type
_entity_poly.pdbx_seq_one_letter_code
_entity_poly.pdbx_strand_id
1 'polypeptide(L)'
;MKKLLVVAALALSAAACSPGAGSTWEKSYGKTFYEPNAGMAAVYIIRDDPGQDTSPISIVNGQSPVGSLAGFTWMRLDLPPAPYDLRAFGTQGSTELIITVNAGQSRFFLAEPKPPGNAQLREITQDEGRRLVRKGQAVAASP
;
A
#
# COMPACT_ATOMS: atom_id res chain seq x y z
N MET A 1 -18.65 -56.74 -27.31
CA MET A 1 -17.76 -56.05 -28.26
C MET A 1 -17.87 -54.53 -28.04
N LYS A 2 -16.71 -53.84 -27.91
CA LYS A 2 -16.47 -52.37 -27.92
C LYS A 2 -17.23 -51.53 -26.87
N LYS A 3 -16.66 -51.21 -25.70
CA LYS A 3 -15.71 -50.09 -25.40
C LYS A 3 -16.10 -48.75 -26.03
N LEU A 4 -16.67 -47.84 -25.23
CA LEU A 4 -16.65 -46.40 -25.50
C LEU A 4 -16.17 -45.69 -24.23
N LEU A 5 -14.92 -45.23 -24.30
CA LEU A 5 -14.23 -44.40 -23.32
C LEU A 5 -14.79 -42.97 -23.41
N VAL A 6 -15.37 -42.45 -22.33
CA VAL A 6 -15.69 -41.03 -22.21
C VAL A 6 -14.46 -40.33 -21.65
N VAL A 7 -13.70 -39.68 -22.52
CA VAL A 7 -12.58 -38.81 -22.18
C VAL A 7 -13.17 -37.49 -21.67
N ALA A 8 -13.15 -37.28 -20.36
CA ALA A 8 -13.45 -35.99 -19.75
C ALA A 8 -12.23 -35.06 -19.97
N ALA A 9 -12.37 -34.14 -20.93
CA ALA A 9 -11.41 -33.07 -21.16
C ALA A 9 -11.49 -32.07 -19.98
N LEU A 10 -10.49 -32.11 -19.10
CA LEU A 10 -10.23 -31.05 -18.13
C LEU A 10 -9.70 -29.83 -18.89
N ALA A 11 -10.60 -28.92 -19.25
CA ALA A 11 -10.24 -27.57 -19.65
C ALA A 11 -9.74 -26.82 -18.41
N LEU A 12 -8.42 -26.85 -18.18
CA LEU A 12 -7.75 -25.93 -17.26
C LEU A 12 -7.90 -24.52 -17.82
N SER A 13 -8.89 -23.82 -17.27
CA SER A 13 -9.15 -22.41 -17.53
C SER A 13 -8.01 -21.59 -16.96
N ALA A 14 -7.49 -20.68 -17.76
CA ALA A 14 -6.32 -19.84 -17.49
C ALA A 14 -6.35 -19.24 -16.08
N ALA A 15 -5.30 -19.52 -15.30
CA ALA A 15 -4.93 -18.70 -14.15
C ALA A 15 -4.57 -17.31 -14.69
N ALA A 16 -5.53 -16.39 -14.65
CA ALA A 16 -5.28 -14.98 -14.86
C ALA A 16 -4.41 -14.48 -13.71
N CYS A 17 -3.09 -14.47 -13.91
CA CYS A 17 -2.17 -13.63 -13.15
C CYS A 17 -2.53 -12.16 -13.44
N SER A 18 -3.49 -11.62 -12.69
CA SER A 18 -3.66 -10.18 -12.57
C SER A 18 -2.89 -9.72 -11.34
N PRO A 19 -1.91 -8.80 -11.47
CA PRO A 19 -1.28 -8.21 -10.31
C PRO A 19 -2.30 -7.33 -9.58
N GLY A 20 -2.67 -7.74 -8.36
CA GLY A 20 -3.12 -6.84 -7.30
C GLY A 20 -4.31 -5.93 -7.60
N ALA A 21 -5.37 -6.43 -8.23
CA ALA A 21 -6.67 -5.78 -8.08
C ALA A 21 -7.20 -6.12 -6.68
N GLY A 22 -6.91 -5.26 -5.70
CA GLY A 22 -7.45 -5.38 -4.36
C GLY A 22 -8.94 -5.71 -4.41
N SER A 23 -9.33 -6.69 -3.62
CA SER A 23 -10.69 -7.19 -3.47
C SER A 23 -11.69 -6.06 -3.24
N THR A 24 -12.95 -6.26 -3.63
CA THR A 24 -14.02 -5.26 -3.47
C THR A 24 -14.17 -4.78 -2.02
N TRP A 25 -13.80 -5.61 -1.04
CA TRP A 25 -13.79 -5.24 0.38
C TRP A 25 -12.60 -4.35 0.74
N GLU A 26 -11.40 -4.54 0.17
CA GLU A 26 -10.25 -3.64 0.41
C GLU A 26 -10.52 -2.22 -0.11
N LYS A 27 -11.30 -2.10 -1.19
CA LYS A 27 -11.72 -0.80 -1.74
C LYS A 27 -12.64 -0.02 -0.80
N SER A 28 -13.34 -0.67 0.14
CA SER A 28 -14.26 -0.01 1.09
C SER A 28 -13.58 0.49 2.37
N TYR A 29 -12.34 0.08 2.66
CA TYR A 29 -11.55 0.60 3.81
C TYR A 29 -11.31 2.12 3.73
N GLY A 30 -11.44 2.75 2.54
CA GLY A 30 -11.05 4.15 2.32
C GLY A 30 -11.96 5.23 2.87
N LYS A 31 -13.12 4.89 3.42
CA LYS A 31 -14.06 5.91 3.93
C LYS A 31 -14.33 5.83 5.43
N THR A 32 -13.91 4.75 6.09
CA THR A 32 -14.07 4.56 7.54
C THR A 32 -12.70 4.27 8.15
N PHE A 33 -12.23 5.14 9.04
CA PHE A 33 -11.01 4.86 9.80
C PHE A 33 -11.33 3.88 10.91
N TYR A 34 -10.96 2.62 10.70
CA TYR A 34 -10.99 1.63 11.76
C TYR A 34 -9.82 1.83 12.72
N GLU A 35 -10.05 1.55 13.99
CA GLU A 35 -8.98 1.45 14.97
C GLU A 35 -7.89 0.47 14.48
N PRO A 36 -6.63 0.65 14.91
CA PRO A 36 -5.59 -0.35 14.68
C PRO A 36 -6.06 -1.73 15.15
N ASN A 37 -5.64 -2.79 14.44
CA ASN A 37 -5.92 -4.15 14.89
C ASN A 37 -5.37 -4.34 16.31
N ALA A 38 -6.01 -5.18 17.12
CA ALA A 38 -5.59 -5.42 18.50
C ALA A 38 -4.09 -5.77 18.57
N GLY A 39 -3.35 -5.03 19.39
CA GLY A 39 -1.89 -5.20 19.53
C GLY A 39 -1.03 -4.58 18.44
N MET A 40 -1.62 -3.94 17.42
CA MET A 40 -0.91 -3.37 16.27
C MET A 40 -1.03 -1.85 16.24
N ALA A 41 -0.17 -1.21 15.45
CA ALA A 41 -0.31 0.16 14.99
C ALA A 41 -0.83 0.17 13.55
N ALA A 42 -1.59 1.20 13.17
CA ALA A 42 -2.00 1.45 11.79
C ALA A 42 -1.18 2.60 11.19
N VAL A 43 -0.32 2.29 10.22
CA VAL A 43 0.47 3.29 9.49
C VAL A 43 -0.13 3.48 8.11
N TYR A 44 -0.61 4.69 7.84
CA TYR A 44 -1.17 5.08 6.55
C TYR A 44 -0.11 5.81 5.74
N ILE A 45 0.15 5.33 4.53
CA ILE A 45 1.06 5.98 3.58
C ILE A 45 0.23 6.41 2.38
N ILE A 46 0.27 7.71 2.10
CA ILE A 46 -0.64 8.37 1.18
C ILE A 46 0.17 9.05 0.09
N ARG A 47 -0.30 8.95 -1.15
CA ARG A 47 0.09 9.86 -2.21
C ARG A 47 -1.12 10.69 -2.64
N ASP A 48 -1.03 11.99 -2.45
CA ASP A 48 -2.06 12.94 -2.89
C ASP A 48 -1.92 13.20 -4.41
N ASP A 49 -2.41 14.35 -4.87
CA ASP A 49 -2.29 14.80 -6.25
C ASP A 49 -0.81 14.78 -6.71
N PRO A 50 -0.47 13.99 -7.74
CA PRO A 50 0.90 13.91 -8.24
C PRO A 50 1.35 15.17 -8.98
N GLY A 51 0.44 16.08 -9.33
CA GLY A 51 0.76 17.22 -10.18
C GLY A 51 1.38 16.77 -11.50
N GLN A 52 2.58 17.26 -11.81
CA GLN A 52 3.31 16.93 -13.04
C GLN A 52 4.09 15.60 -12.95
N ASP A 53 4.46 15.14 -11.75
CA ASP A 53 5.19 13.88 -11.59
C ASP A 53 4.23 12.75 -11.27
N THR A 54 3.74 12.10 -12.33
CA THR A 54 2.78 10.99 -12.24
C THR A 54 3.44 9.64 -11.97
N SER A 55 4.77 9.56 -11.85
CA SER A 55 5.51 8.31 -11.68
C SER A 55 5.18 7.67 -10.33
N PRO A 56 4.69 6.42 -10.22
CA PRO A 56 4.38 5.78 -8.93
C PRO A 56 5.56 5.78 -7.94
N ILE A 57 5.28 5.91 -6.64
CA ILE A 57 6.29 5.90 -5.58
C ILE A 57 6.22 4.55 -4.89
N SER A 58 7.34 3.81 -4.92
CA SER A 58 7.42 2.49 -4.30
C SER A 58 7.82 2.62 -2.83
N ILE A 59 7.19 1.84 -1.97
CA ILE A 59 7.42 1.81 -0.53
C ILE A 59 8.10 0.49 -0.15
N VAL A 60 9.12 0.59 0.70
CA VAL A 60 9.86 -0.55 1.25
C VAL A 60 9.94 -0.43 2.77
N ASN A 61 9.88 -1.57 3.47
CA ASN A 61 10.15 -1.69 4.89
C ASN A 61 11.43 -2.51 5.09
N GLY A 62 12.53 -1.85 5.45
CA GLY A 62 13.88 -2.42 5.44
C GLY A 62 14.27 -2.87 4.02
N GLN A 63 14.23 -4.18 3.80
CA GLN A 63 14.50 -4.79 2.48
C GLN A 63 13.25 -5.36 1.81
N SER A 64 12.10 -5.39 2.51
CA SER A 64 10.87 -5.99 1.99
C SER A 64 10.04 -4.96 1.22
N PRO A 65 9.72 -5.21 -0.06
CA PRO A 65 8.85 -4.33 -0.83
C PRO A 65 7.43 -4.40 -0.26
N VAL A 66 6.86 -3.24 0.06
CA VAL A 66 5.53 -3.12 0.67
C VAL A 66 4.46 -2.87 -0.39
N GLY A 67 4.77 -2.08 -1.41
CA GLY A 67 3.82 -1.74 -2.47
C GLY A 67 4.23 -0.49 -3.23
N SER A 68 3.32 0.02 -4.07
CA SER A 68 3.52 1.25 -4.83
C SER A 68 2.27 2.13 -4.82
N LEU A 69 2.48 3.44 -4.78
CA LEU A 69 1.42 4.45 -4.71
C LEU A 69 1.41 5.31 -5.97
N ALA A 70 0.30 5.23 -6.71
CA ALA A 70 -0.06 6.17 -7.76
C ALA A 70 -0.69 7.44 -7.17
N GLY A 71 -0.92 8.46 -8.00
CA GLY A 71 -1.64 9.66 -7.59
C GLY A 71 -3.01 9.34 -6.98
N PHE A 72 -3.38 10.04 -5.90
CA PHE A 72 -4.62 9.83 -5.16
C PHE A 72 -4.83 8.40 -4.63
N THR A 73 -3.76 7.71 -4.24
CA THR A 73 -3.85 6.38 -3.61
C THR A 73 -3.27 6.39 -2.21
N TRP A 74 -3.65 5.42 -1.40
CA TRP A 74 -3.07 5.20 -0.08
C TRP A 74 -3.05 3.70 0.25
N MET A 75 -2.11 3.30 1.12
CA MET A 75 -2.04 1.96 1.70
C MET A 75 -1.97 2.04 3.22
N ARG A 76 -2.43 0.99 3.90
CA ARG A 76 -2.33 0.84 5.36
C ARG A 76 -1.41 -0.34 5.66
N LEU A 77 -0.47 -0.12 6.59
CA LEU A 77 0.35 -1.16 7.18
C LEU A 77 -0.11 -1.37 8.62
N ASP A 78 -0.50 -2.60 8.95
CA ASP A 78 -0.70 -3.00 10.33
C ASP A 78 0.62 -3.54 10.86
N LEU A 79 1.25 -2.80 11.77
CA LEU A 79 2.61 -3.06 12.24
C LEU A 79 2.61 -3.37 13.74
N PRO A 80 3.29 -4.44 14.18
CA PRO A 80 3.57 -4.65 15.60
C PRO A 80 4.36 -3.47 16.22
N PRO A 81 4.35 -3.31 17.55
CA PRO A 81 5.16 -2.29 18.21
C PRO A 81 6.66 -2.55 18.03
N ALA A 82 7.33 -1.72 17.24
CA ALA A 82 8.76 -1.83 16.93
C ALA A 82 9.26 -0.57 16.20
N PRO A 83 10.58 -0.37 16.11
CA PRO A 83 11.16 0.50 15.09
C PRO A 83 11.08 -0.13 13.69
N TYR A 84 10.81 0.70 12.68
CA TYR A 84 10.75 0.33 11.26
C TYR A 84 11.56 1.30 10.41
N ASP A 85 12.27 0.76 9.43
CA ASP A 85 12.92 1.53 8.36
C ASP A 85 11.99 1.60 7.16
N LEU A 86 11.29 2.72 7.00
CA LEU A 86 10.44 2.95 5.84
C LEU A 86 11.15 3.80 4.81
N ARG A 87 11.05 3.39 3.54
CA ARG A 87 11.67 4.09 2.41
C ARG A 87 10.68 4.33 1.30
N ALA A 88 10.69 5.54 0.76
CA ALA A 88 9.98 5.89 -0.47
C ALA A 88 10.98 6.05 -1.60
N PHE A 89 10.77 5.33 -2.71
CA PHE A 89 11.61 5.36 -3.89
C PHE A 89 10.97 6.20 -4.99
N GLY A 90 11.72 7.21 -5.45
CA GLY A 90 11.45 7.96 -6.68
C GLY A 90 12.20 7.33 -7.87
N THR A 91 12.35 8.10 -8.95
CA THR A 91 12.98 7.63 -10.19
C THR A 91 14.50 7.46 -10.09
N GLN A 92 15.16 8.16 -9.16
CA GLN A 92 16.63 8.14 -9.00
C GLN A 92 17.10 7.48 -7.70
N GLY A 93 16.24 7.41 -6.68
CA GLY A 93 16.63 6.89 -5.37
C GLY A 93 15.55 7.03 -4.31
N SER A 94 15.92 6.74 -3.06
CA SER A 94 15.03 6.80 -1.91
C SER A 94 15.58 7.63 -0.76
N THR A 95 14.66 8.05 0.10
CA THR A 95 14.98 8.62 1.41
C THR A 95 14.55 7.65 2.51
N GLU A 96 15.43 7.43 3.49
CA GLU A 96 15.14 6.66 4.70
C GLU A 96 14.33 7.47 5.71
N LEU A 97 13.34 6.81 6.33
CA LEU A 97 12.62 7.32 7.49
C LEU A 97 12.48 6.20 8.53
N ILE A 98 13.19 6.33 9.65
CA ILE A 98 13.01 5.45 10.80
C ILE A 98 11.84 5.94 11.63
N ILE A 99 10.86 5.06 11.87
CA ILE A 99 9.72 5.33 12.75
C ILE A 99 9.65 4.31 13.88
N THR A 100 9.21 4.73 15.05
CA THR A 100 8.75 3.80 16.10
C THR A 100 7.23 3.89 16.20
N VAL A 101 6.57 2.74 16.30
CA VAL A 101 5.11 2.67 16.50
C VAL A 101 4.78 1.86 17.74
N ASN A 102 3.69 2.23 18.41
CA ASN A 102 3.14 1.52 19.57
C ASN A 102 1.75 0.97 19.25
N ALA A 103 1.33 -0.06 20.00
CA ALA A 103 -0.01 -0.64 19.83
C ALA A 103 -1.09 0.43 20.04
N GLY A 104 -2.13 0.38 19.20
CA GLY A 104 -3.24 1.35 19.22
C GLY A 104 -2.91 2.70 18.57
N GLN A 105 -1.68 2.92 18.09
CA GLN A 105 -1.35 4.15 17.37
C GLN A 105 -1.85 4.12 15.92
N SER A 106 -2.35 5.25 15.45
CA SER A 106 -2.50 5.53 14.02
C SER A 106 -1.50 6.60 13.63
N ARG A 107 -0.73 6.42 12.57
CA ARG A 107 0.20 7.44 12.02
C ARG A 107 -0.01 7.61 10.53
N PHE A 108 0.23 8.81 10.04
CA PHE A 108 -0.08 9.19 8.65
C PHE A 108 1.16 9.82 8.02
N PHE A 109 1.52 9.36 6.83
CA PHE A 109 2.67 9.85 6.07
C PHE A 109 2.27 10.17 4.65
N LEU A 110 2.77 11.29 4.14
CA LEU A 110 2.71 11.64 2.73
C LEU A 110 3.96 11.12 2.02
N ALA A 111 3.75 10.34 0.97
CA ALA A 111 4.77 9.97 0.01
C ALA A 111 4.80 11.04 -1.10
N GLU A 112 5.89 11.78 -1.17
CA GLU A 112 6.04 12.91 -2.08
C GLU A 112 7.41 12.89 -2.79
N PRO A 113 7.50 13.42 -4.03
CA PRO A 113 8.79 13.62 -4.69
C PRO A 113 9.71 14.52 -3.87
N LYS A 114 10.99 14.19 -3.87
CA LYS A 114 12.08 14.99 -3.30
C LYS A 114 13.09 15.30 -4.39
N PRO A 115 13.09 16.53 -4.95
CA PRO A 115 14.02 16.89 -6.00
C PRO A 115 15.50 16.77 -5.57
N PRO A 116 16.40 16.36 -6.48
CA PRO A 116 16.12 15.83 -7.81
C PRO A 116 15.80 14.32 -7.78
N GLY A 117 14.66 13.92 -8.37
CA GLY A 117 14.35 12.51 -8.71
C GLY A 117 14.14 11.50 -7.57
N ASN A 118 14.31 11.88 -6.30
CA ASN A 118 14.05 11.01 -5.16
C ASN A 118 12.58 11.07 -4.72
N ALA A 119 12.22 10.26 -3.73
CA ALA A 119 10.98 10.41 -2.98
C ALA A 119 11.27 10.38 -1.48
N GLN A 120 10.34 10.88 -0.68
CA GLN A 120 10.41 10.84 0.77
C GLN A 120 9.05 10.53 1.39
N LEU A 121 9.10 10.09 2.65
CA LEU A 121 7.95 10.00 3.53
C LEU A 121 8.00 11.17 4.52
N ARG A 122 6.91 11.92 4.62
CA ARG A 122 6.77 13.02 5.58
C ARG A 122 5.56 12.77 6.47
N GLU A 123 5.76 12.79 7.78
CA GLU A 123 4.63 12.66 8.70
C GLU A 123 3.67 13.85 8.57
N ILE A 124 2.38 13.55 8.63
CA ILE A 124 1.31 14.54 8.57
C ILE A 124 0.37 14.35 9.76
N THR A 125 -0.42 15.38 10.04
CA THR A 125 -1.38 15.35 11.16
C THR A 125 -2.47 14.30 10.93
N GLN A 126 -3.12 13.88 12.02
CA GLN A 126 -4.29 12.99 11.97
C GLN A 126 -5.38 13.53 11.04
N ASP A 127 -5.73 14.81 11.18
CA ASP A 127 -6.82 15.43 10.43
C ASP A 127 -6.52 15.50 8.94
N GLU A 128 -5.29 15.88 8.60
CA GLU A 128 -4.83 15.93 7.21
C GLU A 128 -4.79 14.52 6.60
N GLY A 129 -4.17 13.56 7.27
CA GLY A 129 -4.09 12.18 6.80
C GLY A 129 -5.48 11.57 6.60
N ARG A 130 -6.41 11.80 7.55
CA ARG A 130 -7.78 11.34 7.44
C ARG A 130 -8.56 11.99 6.30
N ARG A 131 -8.28 13.27 6.01
CA ARG A 131 -8.88 13.96 4.86
C ARG A 131 -8.38 13.35 3.55
N LEU A 132 -7.09 13.09 3.43
CA LEU A 132 -6.50 12.55 2.21
C LEU A 132 -6.87 11.09 1.95
N VAL A 133 -6.92 10.24 2.98
CA VAL A 133 -7.39 8.86 2.85
C VAL A 133 -8.83 8.79 2.33
N ARG A 134 -9.71 9.68 2.82
CA ARG A 134 -11.11 9.77 2.32
C ARG A 134 -11.22 10.22 0.86
N LYS A 135 -10.26 11.03 0.40
CA LYS A 135 -10.18 11.53 -0.98
C LYS A 135 -9.60 10.47 -1.92
N GLY A 136 -8.66 9.66 -1.43
CA GLY A 136 -7.90 8.69 -2.22
C GLY A 136 -8.46 7.27 -2.23
N GLN A 137 -7.90 6.44 -3.10
CA GLN A 137 -8.25 5.04 -3.26
C GLN A 137 -7.30 4.13 -2.47
N ALA A 138 -7.86 3.16 -1.74
CA ALA A 138 -7.08 2.11 -1.08
C ALA A 138 -6.37 1.24 -2.12
N VAL A 139 -5.09 0.95 -1.89
CA VAL A 139 -4.33 -0.10 -2.58
C VAL A 139 -3.81 -1.10 -1.56
N ALA A 140 -3.64 -2.36 -2.01
CA ALA A 140 -3.11 -3.41 -1.17
C ALA A 140 -1.65 -3.13 -0.80
N ALA A 141 -1.29 -3.40 0.45
CA ALA A 141 0.09 -3.57 0.88
C ALA A 141 0.40 -5.07 0.90
N SER A 142 1.58 -5.43 0.40
CA SER A 142 2.14 -6.78 0.48
C SER A 142 3.30 -6.73 1.47
N PRO A 143 3.09 -7.07 2.75
CA PRO A 143 4.15 -7.11 3.75
C PRO A 143 5.18 -8.22 3.47
#